data_AF-A0A7S1WLN6-F1
#
_entry.id   AF-A0A7S1WLN6-F1
#
_cell.length_a   1.000
_cell.length_b   1.000
_cell.length_c   1.000
_cell.angle_alpha   90.00
_cell.angle_beta   90.00
_cell.angle_gamma   90.00
#
_symmetry.space_group_name_H-M   'P 1'
#
loop_
_entity.id
_entity.type
_entity.pdbx_description
1 polymer ?
#
loop_
_entity_poly.entity_id
_entity_poly.type
_entity_poly.pdbx_seq_one_letter_code
_entity_poly.pdbx_strand_id
1 'polypeptide(L)'
;MDSLLCKLSVVRAGRRVPEFSSALGEPLEEDEQDVGTLASCRSNCQAALDRCQPEPEESTATPCPEEPSVAPRAREPLALDDGDEMEASHRASAQAAAEAAYRQRHALLVEKGLRYVNAPSGPVTALTDGCVEVKGRLQHGMPVRLLAVSGSHSKVIHEGQLDGVWIPSKVLVTAPPSRLAKSNQFSRQRVLPPATAQACRAPPDEQVDPALLPADAPPDHTAHIRVRYNGTHMNPLVSFRFDGMPFQTTVAAAGSRYAAEVIARACWLRFEKGWSKDDVLRFRNDCYDQLSRGSPAKRPRVERPEAMEVMSPASSPEESGAGA
;
A
#
# COMPACT_ATOMS: atom_id res chain seq x y z
N MET A 1 27.55 -38.67 -47.65
CA MET A 1 26.11 -38.42 -47.51
C MET A 1 25.87 -37.67 -46.20
N ASP A 2 26.73 -36.71 -45.85
CA ASP A 2 26.67 -35.32 -46.31
C ASP A 2 25.63 -34.50 -45.56
N SER A 3 26.16 -33.58 -44.76
CA SER A 3 25.70 -32.19 -44.67
C SER A 3 24.27 -31.96 -44.19
N LEU A 4 24.14 -31.27 -43.06
CA LEU A 4 23.66 -29.88 -43.08
C LEU A 4 23.76 -29.27 -41.68
N LEU A 5 24.85 -28.51 -41.49
CA LEU A 5 24.89 -27.36 -40.61
C LEU A 5 23.71 -26.44 -40.95
N CYS A 6 22.81 -26.21 -39.99
CA CYS A 6 21.86 -25.10 -40.08
C CYS A 6 22.21 -24.05 -39.03
N LYS A 7 22.63 -22.90 -39.56
CA LYS A 7 23.07 -21.69 -38.90
C LYS A 7 21.88 -21.05 -38.19
N LEU A 8 21.92 -20.96 -36.86
CA LEU A 8 21.08 -20.05 -36.11
C LEU A 8 21.73 -18.66 -36.11
N SER A 9 21.24 -17.81 -37.01
CA SER A 9 21.50 -16.37 -37.04
C SER A 9 20.18 -15.67 -36.78
N VAL A 10 19.98 -15.10 -35.60
CA VAL A 10 18.87 -14.18 -35.33
C VAL A 10 19.39 -12.94 -34.58
N VAL A 11 19.73 -11.95 -35.40
CA VAL A 11 19.35 -10.54 -35.33
C VAL A 11 19.11 -9.95 -33.93
N ARG A 12 20.12 -9.21 -33.45
CA ARG A 12 19.99 -8.16 -32.43
C ARG A 12 19.21 -6.98 -33.03
N ALA A 13 17.97 -6.76 -32.59
CA ALA A 13 17.25 -5.52 -32.85
C ALA A 13 17.75 -4.44 -31.89
N GLY A 14 18.54 -3.49 -32.40
CA GLY A 14 18.94 -2.29 -31.69
C GLY A 14 17.77 -1.33 -31.56
N ARG A 15 17.31 -1.09 -30.32
CA ARG A 15 16.47 0.07 -30.02
C ARG A 15 17.38 1.30 -29.92
N ARG A 16 17.27 2.18 -30.93
CA ARG A 16 17.75 3.57 -30.83
C ARG A 16 16.90 4.28 -29.77
N VAL A 17 17.58 4.77 -28.75
CA VAL A 17 17.06 5.78 -27.82
C VAL A 17 17.11 7.12 -28.57
N PRO A 18 16.04 7.92 -28.62
CA PRO A 18 16.15 9.29 -29.10
C PRO A 18 16.95 10.12 -28.08
N GLU A 19 18.03 10.74 -28.55
CA GLU A 19 18.74 11.80 -27.85
C GLU A 19 17.76 12.94 -27.53
N PHE A 20 17.49 13.15 -26.24
CA PHE A 20 16.87 14.38 -25.76
C PHE A 20 17.96 15.44 -25.73
N SER A 21 18.00 16.27 -26.77
CA SER A 21 18.90 17.41 -26.88
C SER A 21 18.59 18.40 -25.76
N SER A 22 19.60 18.66 -24.94
CA SER A 22 19.66 19.64 -23.87
C SER A 22 19.42 21.04 -24.44
N ALA A 23 18.24 21.62 -24.18
CA ALA A 23 18.05 23.06 -24.28
C ALA A 23 18.56 23.70 -22.99
N LEU A 24 19.73 24.32 -23.09
CA LEU A 24 20.29 25.23 -22.11
C LEU A 24 19.34 26.42 -21.96
N GLY A 25 18.69 26.51 -20.79
CA GLY A 25 18.00 27.72 -20.35
C GLY A 25 18.96 28.56 -19.51
N GLU A 26 19.15 29.80 -19.94
CA GLU A 26 20.07 30.79 -19.36
C GLU A 26 19.70 31.18 -17.92
N PRO A 27 20.68 31.55 -17.08
CA PRO A 27 20.42 32.14 -15.78
C PRO A 27 20.05 33.62 -15.94
N LEU A 28 18.81 33.97 -15.62
CA LEU A 28 18.42 35.35 -15.37
C LEU A 28 19.00 35.77 -14.01
N GLU A 29 20.07 36.57 -14.08
CA GLU A 29 20.48 37.51 -13.04
C GLU A 29 19.43 38.63 -12.97
N GLU A 30 18.68 38.74 -11.88
CA GLU A 30 17.94 39.96 -11.57
C GLU A 30 18.03 40.25 -10.05
N ASP A 31 18.88 41.24 -9.79
CA ASP A 31 18.78 42.32 -8.80
C ASP A 31 18.34 42.03 -7.36
N GLU A 32 19.37 42.00 -6.53
CA GLU A 32 19.38 42.30 -5.11
C GLU A 32 19.06 43.81 -4.91
N GLN A 33 17.80 44.15 -4.58
CA GLN A 33 17.43 45.51 -4.15
C GLN A 33 16.58 45.52 -2.86
N ASP A 34 17.21 46.13 -1.87
CA ASP A 34 16.66 47.00 -0.82
C ASP A 34 15.75 46.42 0.27
N VAL A 35 16.40 46.12 1.39
CA VAL A 35 15.86 46.07 2.74
C VAL A 35 15.54 47.48 3.24
N GLY A 36 14.28 47.93 3.12
CA GLY A 36 13.92 49.25 3.63
C GLY A 36 12.42 49.48 3.83
N THR A 37 11.98 49.47 5.10
CA THR A 37 10.81 50.24 5.59
C THR A 37 9.41 49.64 5.40
N LEU A 38 9.03 48.66 6.22
CA LEU A 38 7.62 48.31 6.47
C LEU A 38 7.22 48.62 7.92
N ALA A 39 7.08 49.91 8.22
CA ALA A 39 6.47 50.38 9.46
C ALA A 39 5.58 51.62 9.23
N SER A 40 4.74 51.64 8.18
CA SER A 40 3.74 52.71 8.02
C SER A 40 2.60 52.38 7.03
N CYS A 41 2.00 51.19 7.06
CA CYS A 41 0.82 50.87 6.22
C CYS A 41 -0.38 50.28 6.99
N ARG A 42 -0.48 50.51 8.31
CA ARG A 42 -1.64 50.03 9.11
C ARG A 42 -2.81 51.02 9.23
N SER A 43 -2.73 52.22 8.67
CA SER A 43 -3.79 53.24 8.85
C SER A 43 -4.68 53.50 7.63
N ASN A 44 -4.44 52.88 6.46
CA ASN A 44 -5.16 53.23 5.23
C ASN A 44 -5.99 52.10 4.57
N CYS A 45 -6.04 50.90 5.16
CA CYS A 45 -6.85 49.79 4.60
C CYS A 45 -8.25 49.67 5.22
N GLN A 46 -8.60 50.46 6.24
CA GLN A 46 -9.93 50.37 6.87
C GLN A 46 -11.01 51.12 6.08
N ALA A 47 -10.66 52.01 5.14
CA ALA A 47 -11.62 52.82 4.39
C ALA A 47 -12.16 52.16 3.10
N ALA A 48 -11.64 50.98 2.71
CA ALA A 48 -12.03 50.30 1.47
C ALA A 48 -13.07 49.18 1.64
N LEU A 49 -13.44 48.83 2.88
CA LEU A 49 -14.38 47.72 3.15
C LEU A 49 -15.86 48.14 3.24
N ASP A 50 -16.17 49.44 3.24
CA ASP A 50 -17.55 49.95 3.31
C ASP A 50 -18.21 50.24 1.95
N ARG A 51 -17.61 49.80 0.83
CA ARG A 51 -18.12 50.10 -0.53
C ARG A 51 -18.57 48.90 -1.38
N CYS A 52 -18.59 47.69 -0.84
CA CYS A 52 -19.15 46.53 -1.53
C CYS A 52 -20.47 46.09 -0.87
N GLN A 53 -21.55 46.82 -1.15
CA GLN A 53 -22.88 46.24 -1.07
C GLN A 53 -23.17 45.49 -2.39
N PRO A 54 -23.61 44.23 -2.34
CA PRO A 54 -24.05 43.54 -3.55
C PRO A 54 -25.39 44.12 -4.02
N GLU A 55 -25.42 44.57 -5.27
CA GLU A 55 -26.65 44.92 -5.99
C GLU A 55 -27.55 43.68 -6.12
N PRO A 56 -28.89 43.82 -6.05
CA PRO A 56 -29.82 42.71 -6.25
C PRO A 56 -29.83 42.32 -7.74
N GLU A 57 -29.36 41.12 -8.04
CA GLU A 57 -29.39 40.57 -9.40
C GLU A 57 -30.83 40.21 -9.81
N GLU A 58 -31.46 41.14 -10.53
CA GLU A 58 -32.62 40.90 -11.35
C GLU A 58 -32.13 40.38 -12.72
N SER A 59 -32.20 39.06 -12.97
CA SER A 59 -31.90 38.54 -14.31
C SER A 59 -32.66 37.25 -14.64
N THR A 60 -33.77 37.49 -15.34
CA THR A 60 -34.17 36.82 -16.59
C THR A 60 -33.84 35.32 -16.74
N ALA A 61 -34.85 34.50 -16.47
CA ALA A 61 -34.97 33.15 -16.97
C ALA A 61 -34.82 33.14 -18.52
N THR A 62 -33.70 32.61 -18.98
CA THR A 62 -33.49 32.27 -20.40
C THR A 62 -34.05 30.87 -20.63
N PRO A 63 -34.98 30.65 -21.57
CA PRO A 63 -35.50 29.33 -21.88
C PRO A 63 -34.42 28.49 -22.57
N CYS A 64 -34.16 27.29 -22.02
CA CYS A 64 -33.25 26.30 -22.58
C CYS A 64 -33.66 25.91 -24.00
N PRO A 65 -32.76 25.93 -25.00
CA PRO A 65 -33.05 25.31 -26.30
C PRO A 65 -33.13 23.79 -26.14
N GLU A 66 -34.22 23.21 -26.61
CA GLU A 66 -34.46 21.77 -26.67
C GLU A 66 -33.32 21.07 -27.43
N GLU A 67 -32.66 20.11 -26.76
CA GLU A 67 -31.69 19.22 -27.39
C GLU A 67 -32.38 18.35 -28.44
N PRO A 68 -31.89 18.30 -29.70
CA PRO A 68 -32.39 17.37 -30.68
C PRO A 68 -32.06 15.94 -30.26
N SER A 69 -33.11 15.14 -30.04
CA SER A 69 -33.07 13.69 -29.85
C SER A 69 -32.27 13.01 -30.97
N VAL A 70 -30.99 12.72 -30.70
CA VAL A 70 -30.16 11.92 -31.60
C VAL A 70 -30.49 10.46 -31.35
N ALA A 71 -31.26 9.88 -32.28
CA ALA A 71 -31.58 8.46 -32.30
C ALA A 71 -30.31 7.60 -32.18
N PRO A 72 -30.33 6.51 -31.39
CA PRO A 72 -29.17 5.65 -31.20
C PRO A 72 -28.77 5.01 -32.53
N ARG A 73 -27.64 5.44 -33.09
CA ARG A 73 -27.01 4.75 -34.21
C ARG A 73 -26.63 3.35 -33.76
N ALA A 74 -27.23 2.35 -34.40
CA ALA A 74 -26.85 0.95 -34.28
C ALA A 74 -25.33 0.84 -34.52
N ARG A 75 -24.59 0.51 -33.45
CA ARG A 75 -23.17 0.18 -33.55
C ARG A 75 -23.06 -1.08 -34.39
N GLU A 76 -22.44 -0.96 -35.56
CA GLU A 76 -22.02 -2.11 -36.34
C GLU A 76 -21.12 -3.00 -35.47
N PRO A 77 -21.34 -4.32 -35.46
CA PRO A 77 -20.49 -5.25 -34.74
C PRO A 77 -19.09 -5.21 -35.36
N LEU A 78 -18.13 -4.65 -34.61
CA LEU A 78 -16.72 -4.74 -34.94
C LEU A 78 -16.36 -6.24 -35.00
N ALA A 79 -15.91 -6.67 -36.18
CA ALA A 79 -15.42 -8.03 -36.40
C ALA A 79 -14.31 -8.32 -35.37
N LEU A 80 -14.59 -9.28 -34.48
CA LEU A 80 -13.64 -9.75 -33.49
C LEU A 80 -12.53 -10.50 -34.25
N ASP A 81 -11.30 -10.09 -34.01
CA ASP A 81 -10.09 -10.65 -34.62
C ASP A 81 -9.91 -12.10 -34.11
N ASP A 82 -9.92 -13.08 -35.00
CA ASP A 82 -9.89 -14.53 -34.68
C ASP A 82 -8.62 -14.99 -33.93
N GLY A 83 -7.65 -14.09 -33.70
CA GLY A 83 -6.40 -14.39 -32.99
C GLY A 83 -6.56 -14.63 -31.48
N ASP A 84 -7.54 -14.02 -30.82
CA ASP A 84 -7.69 -14.08 -29.36
C ASP A 84 -8.24 -15.44 -28.87
N GLU A 85 -8.99 -16.18 -29.70
CA GLU A 85 -9.59 -17.46 -29.28
C GLU A 85 -8.53 -18.56 -29.10
N MET A 86 -7.48 -18.56 -29.91
CA MET A 86 -6.42 -19.58 -29.84
C MET A 86 -5.57 -19.43 -28.58
N GLU A 87 -5.27 -18.19 -28.18
CA GLU A 87 -4.47 -17.92 -26.98
C GLU A 87 -5.25 -18.24 -25.69
N ALA A 88 -6.56 -17.95 -25.67
CA ALA A 88 -7.44 -18.34 -24.56
C ALA A 88 -7.48 -19.87 -24.36
N SER A 89 -7.54 -20.63 -25.45
CA SER A 89 -7.52 -22.10 -25.42
C SER A 89 -6.21 -22.66 -24.84
N HIS A 90 -5.07 -22.09 -25.22
CA HIS A 90 -3.76 -22.51 -24.70
C HIS A 90 -3.62 -22.22 -23.20
N ARG A 91 -4.09 -21.05 -22.73
CA ARG A 91 -4.09 -20.71 -21.30
C ARG A 91 -5.01 -21.63 -20.48
N ALA A 92 -6.18 -21.96 -21.01
CA ALA A 92 -7.11 -22.90 -20.36
C ALA A 92 -6.51 -24.31 -20.24
N SER A 93 -5.86 -24.81 -21.30
CA SER A 93 -5.17 -26.11 -21.30
C SER A 93 -4.02 -26.16 -20.29
N ALA A 94 -3.19 -25.11 -20.23
CA ALA A 94 -2.11 -25.01 -19.26
C ALA A 94 -2.62 -24.98 -17.81
N GLN A 95 -3.74 -24.28 -17.55
CA GLN A 95 -4.35 -24.23 -16.23
C GLN A 95 -4.94 -25.58 -15.81
N ALA A 96 -5.59 -26.29 -16.73
CA ALA A 96 -6.11 -27.65 -16.49
C ALA A 96 -4.99 -28.64 -16.17
N ALA A 97 -3.86 -28.57 -16.89
CA ALA A 97 -2.69 -29.41 -16.62
C ALA A 97 -2.07 -29.11 -15.23
N ALA A 98 -1.98 -27.83 -14.85
CA ALA A 98 -1.49 -27.43 -13.53
C ALA A 98 -2.40 -27.93 -12.40
N GLU A 99 -3.72 -27.86 -12.59
CA GLU A 99 -4.70 -28.35 -11.62
C GLU A 99 -4.65 -29.89 -11.49
N ALA A 100 -4.52 -30.61 -12.60
CA ALA A 100 -4.36 -32.07 -12.58
C ALA A 100 -3.09 -32.49 -11.83
N ALA A 101 -1.95 -31.81 -12.08
CA ALA A 101 -0.69 -32.06 -11.38
C ALA A 101 -0.76 -31.71 -9.89
N TYR A 102 -1.56 -30.71 -9.50
CA TYR A 102 -1.84 -30.41 -8.09
C TYR A 102 -2.67 -31.53 -7.44
N ARG A 103 -3.75 -31.99 -8.10
CA ARG A 103 -4.61 -33.06 -7.59
C ARG A 103 -3.85 -34.37 -7.41
N GLN A 104 -2.99 -34.75 -8.36
CA GLN A 104 -2.14 -35.94 -8.25
C GLN A 104 -1.16 -35.85 -7.07
N ARG A 105 -0.46 -34.72 -6.91
CA ARG A 105 0.45 -34.51 -5.77
C ARG A 105 -0.30 -34.50 -4.44
N HIS A 106 -1.47 -33.86 -4.38
CA HIS A 106 -2.30 -33.85 -3.19
C HIS A 106 -2.81 -35.25 -2.84
N ALA A 107 -3.22 -36.05 -3.82
CA ALA A 107 -3.63 -37.45 -3.61
C ALA A 107 -2.49 -38.29 -3.02
N LEU A 108 -1.27 -38.16 -3.55
CA LEU A 108 -0.08 -38.83 -3.01
C LEU A 108 0.27 -38.38 -1.58
N LEU A 109 0.11 -37.09 -1.27
CA LEU A 109 0.31 -36.58 0.09
C LEU A 109 -0.74 -37.13 1.07
N VAL A 110 -2.00 -37.26 0.62
CA VAL A 110 -3.09 -37.85 1.41
C VAL A 110 -2.87 -39.35 1.63
N GLU A 111 -2.49 -40.08 0.59
CA GLU A 111 -2.18 -41.52 0.67
C GLU A 111 -1.01 -41.80 1.63
N LYS A 112 0.00 -40.92 1.62
CA LYS A 112 1.15 -40.98 2.55
C LYS A 112 0.85 -40.44 3.95
N GLY A 113 -0.42 -40.13 4.26
CA GLY A 113 -0.86 -39.68 5.57
C GLY A 113 -0.45 -38.25 5.95
N LEU A 114 0.19 -37.50 5.05
CA LEU A 114 0.70 -36.15 5.30
C LEU A 114 -0.44 -35.12 5.25
N ARG A 115 -1.22 -35.04 6.34
CA ARG A 115 -2.19 -33.96 6.55
C ARG A 115 -1.72 -33.05 7.68
N TYR A 116 -1.45 -31.79 7.32
CA TYR A 116 -1.20 -30.62 8.18
C TYR A 116 -0.14 -30.79 9.30
N VAL A 117 0.81 -29.86 9.32
CA VAL A 117 1.81 -29.77 10.40
C VAL A 117 1.26 -28.78 11.44
N ASN A 118 1.10 -29.23 12.68
CA ASN A 118 0.96 -28.32 13.82
C ASN A 118 2.38 -27.99 14.29
N ALA A 119 2.84 -26.76 14.05
CA ALA A 119 4.08 -26.31 14.68
C ALA A 119 3.77 -25.91 16.14
N PRO A 120 4.61 -26.30 17.12
CA PRO A 120 4.50 -25.77 18.47
C PRO A 120 4.73 -24.24 18.42
N SER A 121 3.93 -23.53 19.21
CA SER A 121 3.76 -22.07 19.19
C SER A 121 5.09 -21.30 19.25
N GLY A 122 5.44 -20.67 18.13
CA GLY A 122 6.52 -19.69 18.04
C GLY A 122 6.63 -19.11 16.62
N PRO A 123 6.99 -17.82 16.46
CA PRO A 123 7.26 -17.25 15.15
C PRO A 123 8.48 -17.94 14.52
N VAL A 124 8.32 -18.48 13.31
CA VAL A 124 9.42 -19.09 12.55
C VAL A 124 10.22 -17.96 11.91
N THR A 125 11.24 -17.48 12.60
CA THR A 125 12.22 -16.55 12.03
C THR A 125 13.09 -17.31 11.03
N ALA A 126 13.38 -16.70 9.88
CA ALA A 126 14.19 -17.30 8.83
C ALA A 126 15.53 -17.80 9.39
N LEU A 127 15.84 -19.06 9.10
CA LEU A 127 17.11 -19.71 9.44
C LEU A 127 18.20 -19.18 8.51
N THR A 128 18.94 -18.18 8.97
CA THR A 128 20.28 -17.86 8.43
C THR A 128 21.31 -18.30 9.46
N ASP A 129 22.16 -19.24 9.04
CA ASP A 129 23.46 -19.67 9.58
C ASP A 129 23.63 -19.61 11.12
N GLY A 130 23.14 -20.64 11.81
CA GLY A 130 23.36 -20.86 13.26
C GLY A 130 22.32 -21.74 13.96
N CYS A 131 21.72 -22.69 13.24
CA CYS A 131 20.35 -23.20 13.36
C CYS A 131 19.83 -23.60 14.75
N VAL A 132 18.77 -22.90 15.20
CA VAL A 132 17.76 -23.46 16.11
C VAL A 132 16.89 -24.43 15.32
N GLU A 133 17.04 -25.72 15.58
CA GLU A 133 16.24 -26.75 14.92
C GLU A 133 14.75 -26.62 15.29
N VAL A 134 13.91 -26.27 14.30
CA VAL A 134 12.46 -26.21 14.51
C VAL A 134 11.87 -27.60 14.33
N LYS A 135 11.53 -28.24 15.46
CA LYS A 135 10.80 -29.51 15.52
C LYS A 135 9.29 -29.24 15.54
N GLY A 136 8.56 -29.89 14.63
CA GLY A 136 7.09 -29.89 14.58
C GLY A 136 6.52 -31.29 14.67
N ARG A 137 5.20 -31.41 14.79
CA ARG A 137 4.50 -32.69 14.65
C ARG A 137 3.39 -32.57 13.61
N LEU A 138 3.26 -33.58 12.77
CA LEU A 138 2.09 -33.74 11.89
C LEU A 138 0.84 -34.07 12.73
N GLN A 139 -0.36 -33.91 12.18
CA GLN A 139 -1.61 -34.20 12.93
C GLN A 139 -1.69 -35.64 13.47
N HIS A 140 -1.05 -36.60 12.80
CA HIS A 140 -0.96 -37.99 13.25
C HIS A 140 0.21 -38.24 14.24
N GLY A 141 0.82 -37.18 14.79
CA GLY A 141 1.82 -37.25 15.85
C GLY A 141 3.25 -37.52 15.41
N MET A 142 3.49 -37.74 14.11
CA MET A 142 4.84 -37.97 13.57
C MET A 142 5.70 -36.71 13.68
N PRO A 143 6.92 -36.82 14.25
CA PRO A 143 7.84 -35.71 14.35
C PRO A 143 8.42 -35.36 12.98
N VAL A 144 8.45 -34.06 12.69
CA VAL A 144 9.05 -33.50 11.47
C VAL A 144 10.05 -32.40 11.84
N ARG A 145 11.12 -32.30 11.06
CA ARG A 145 12.16 -31.28 11.18
C ARG A 145 12.07 -30.35 9.98
N LEU A 146 11.98 -29.05 10.22
CA LEU A 146 12.06 -28.05 9.14
C LEU A 146 13.53 -27.86 8.76
N LEU A 147 13.90 -28.20 7.53
CA LEU A 147 15.27 -28.06 7.04
C LEU A 147 15.55 -26.70 6.41
N ALA A 148 14.64 -26.23 5.56
CA ALA A 148 14.86 -25.04 4.76
C ALA A 148 13.54 -24.37 4.40
N VAL A 149 13.57 -23.06 4.20
CA VAL A 149 12.45 -22.29 3.67
C VAL A 149 12.93 -21.59 2.40
N SER A 150 12.22 -21.76 1.30
CA SER A 150 12.50 -21.11 0.02
C SER A 150 11.20 -20.50 -0.51
N GLY A 151 11.09 -19.18 -0.39
CA GLY A 151 9.89 -18.44 -0.79
C GLY A 151 8.62 -18.93 -0.10
N SER A 152 7.67 -19.43 -0.89
CA SER A 152 6.38 -19.95 -0.44
C SER A 152 6.38 -21.43 -0.08
N HIS A 153 7.55 -22.07 -0.05
CA HIS A 153 7.70 -23.49 0.24
C HIS A 153 8.70 -23.73 1.38
N SER A 154 8.46 -24.80 2.12
CA SER A 154 9.23 -25.24 3.27
C SER A 154 9.61 -26.71 3.07
N LYS A 155 10.90 -27.04 3.18
CA LYS A 155 11.41 -28.41 3.09
C LYS A 155 11.36 -29.04 4.48
N VAL A 156 10.52 -30.06 4.65
CA VAL A 156 10.38 -30.81 5.90
C VAL A 156 10.92 -32.24 5.75
N ILE A 157 11.62 -32.74 6.76
CA ILE A 157 12.08 -34.13 6.86
C ILE A 157 11.32 -34.82 7.99
N HIS A 158 10.88 -36.05 7.75
CA HIS A 158 10.41 -36.95 8.80
C HIS A 158 11.61 -37.60 9.51
N GLU A 159 11.56 -37.76 10.84
CA GLU A 159 12.63 -38.48 11.55
C GLU A 159 12.76 -39.92 10.98
N GLY A 160 13.95 -40.24 10.45
CA GLY A 160 14.23 -41.53 9.80
C GLY A 160 14.17 -41.56 8.27
N GLN A 161 13.77 -40.47 7.60
CA GLN A 161 13.94 -40.32 6.15
C GLN A 161 15.09 -39.36 5.83
N LEU A 162 15.87 -39.69 4.80
CA LEU A 162 16.96 -38.85 4.31
C LEU A 162 16.47 -37.76 3.34
N ASP A 163 15.36 -38.03 2.64
CA ASP A 163 14.81 -37.14 1.64
C ASP A 163 13.72 -36.23 2.22
N GLY A 164 13.94 -34.91 2.15
CA GLY A 164 12.96 -33.92 2.56
C GLY A 164 11.93 -33.62 1.49
N VAL A 165 10.67 -33.46 1.91
CA VAL A 165 9.54 -33.10 1.04
C VAL A 165 9.31 -31.59 1.13
N TRP A 166 9.15 -30.94 -0.03
CA TRP A 166 8.74 -29.54 -0.09
C TRP A 166 7.22 -29.42 0.08
N ILE A 167 6.79 -28.68 1.10
CA ILE A 167 5.38 -28.35 1.34
C ILE A 167 5.16 -26.84 1.22
N PRO A 168 4.00 -26.37 0.75
CA PRO A 168 3.69 -24.94 0.74
C PRO A 168 3.68 -24.39 2.18
N SER A 169 4.34 -23.26 2.44
CA SER A 169 4.45 -22.68 3.79
C SER A 169 3.10 -22.32 4.40
N LYS A 170 2.07 -22.09 3.57
CA LYS A 170 0.67 -21.88 4.02
C LYS A 170 0.05 -23.09 4.75
N VAL A 171 0.63 -24.29 4.62
CA VAL A 171 0.17 -25.52 5.28
C VAL A 171 0.79 -25.67 6.68
N LEU A 172 1.85 -24.92 6.98
CA LEU A 172 2.43 -24.84 8.31
C LEU A 172 1.56 -23.91 9.15
N VAL A 173 0.68 -24.49 9.97
CA VAL A 173 -0.14 -23.72 10.90
C VAL A 173 0.65 -23.58 12.20
N THR A 174 1.04 -22.34 12.54
CA THR A 174 1.87 -22.02 13.71
C THR A 174 1.06 -21.84 15.00
N ALA A 175 -0.27 -21.86 14.93
CA ALA A 175 -1.15 -21.76 16.08
C ALA A 175 -2.21 -22.86 16.05
N PRO A 176 -2.41 -23.63 17.14
CA PRO A 176 -3.51 -24.58 17.19
C PRO A 176 -4.85 -23.84 16.98
N PRO A 177 -5.78 -24.35 16.16
CA PRO A 177 -7.12 -23.78 16.09
C PRO A 177 -7.71 -23.88 17.50
N SER A 178 -7.94 -22.72 18.12
CA SER A 178 -8.53 -22.65 19.45
C SER A 178 -9.82 -23.46 19.44
N ARG A 179 -9.82 -24.60 20.12
CA ARG A 179 -11.03 -25.40 20.30
C ARG A 179 -12.06 -24.49 20.96
N LEU A 180 -13.16 -24.25 20.24
CA LEU A 180 -14.43 -23.81 20.77
C LEU A 180 -14.73 -24.58 22.07
N ALA A 181 -14.49 -23.94 23.21
CA ALA A 181 -15.02 -24.36 24.49
C ALA A 181 -16.50 -23.94 24.53
N LYS A 182 -17.38 -24.82 24.05
CA LYS A 182 -18.77 -24.85 24.52
C LYS A 182 -18.76 -25.51 25.90
N SER A 183 -18.69 -24.73 26.98
CA SER A 183 -19.09 -25.20 28.31
C SER A 183 -19.46 -24.04 29.23
N ASN A 184 -20.77 -23.94 29.40
CA ASN A 184 -21.55 -23.54 30.57
C ASN A 184 -20.91 -22.73 31.70
N GLN A 185 -21.64 -21.68 32.05
CA GLN A 185 -21.63 -20.91 33.29
C GLN A 185 -21.59 -21.81 34.53
N PHE A 186 -20.60 -21.63 35.40
CA PHE A 186 -20.76 -21.27 36.83
C PHE A 186 -19.39 -21.27 37.53
N SER A 187 -19.12 -20.21 38.28
CA SER A 187 -18.22 -20.19 39.45
C SER A 187 -16.73 -20.44 39.22
N ARG A 188 -15.96 -19.36 39.03
CA ARG A 188 -15.02 -18.87 40.06
C ARG A 188 -14.31 -17.61 39.55
N GLN A 189 -14.64 -16.50 40.20
CA GLN A 189 -13.87 -15.28 40.21
C GLN A 189 -12.40 -15.60 40.51
N ARG A 190 -11.53 -15.36 39.53
CA ARG A 190 -10.21 -14.79 39.79
C ARG A 190 -10.25 -13.39 39.22
N VAL A 191 -10.41 -12.43 40.12
CA VAL A 191 -10.25 -11.00 39.87
C VAL A 191 -8.77 -10.78 39.50
N LEU A 192 -8.50 -10.76 38.19
CA LEU A 192 -7.30 -10.11 37.67
C LEU A 192 -7.59 -8.60 37.64
N PRO A 193 -6.67 -7.75 38.12
CA PRO A 193 -6.87 -6.32 38.09
C PRO A 193 -7.03 -5.82 36.64
N PRO A 194 -7.94 -4.88 36.36
CA PRO A 194 -8.13 -4.31 35.03
C PRO A 194 -6.92 -3.43 34.67
N ALA A 195 -5.85 -4.07 34.20
CA ALA A 195 -4.78 -3.38 33.49
C ALA A 195 -5.34 -2.95 32.12
N THR A 196 -5.96 -1.77 32.11
CA THR A 196 -5.96 -0.82 31.00
C THR A 196 -6.06 -1.43 29.60
N ALA A 197 -7.09 -2.26 29.38
CA ALA A 197 -7.78 -2.27 28.10
C ALA A 197 -8.52 -0.93 27.97
N GLN A 198 -7.74 0.16 27.86
CA GLN A 198 -8.22 1.46 27.48
C GLN A 198 -8.68 1.25 26.05
N ALA A 199 -9.97 0.96 25.94
CA ALA A 199 -10.65 0.70 24.70
C ALA A 199 -10.13 1.68 23.66
N CYS A 200 -9.73 1.15 22.49
CA CYS A 200 -9.68 1.90 21.25
C CYS A 200 -11.11 2.35 20.90
N ARG A 201 -11.79 3.08 21.81
CA ARG A 201 -12.88 3.98 21.47
C ARG A 201 -12.22 4.91 20.49
N ALA A 202 -12.53 4.69 19.21
CA ALA A 202 -12.21 5.64 18.17
C ALA A 202 -12.55 7.03 18.76
N PRO A 203 -11.61 7.98 18.76
CA PRO A 203 -11.91 9.32 19.24
C PRO A 203 -13.22 9.73 18.57
N PRO A 204 -14.22 10.21 19.34
CA PRO A 204 -15.48 10.66 18.77
C PRO A 204 -15.14 11.55 17.59
N ASP A 205 -15.69 11.27 16.40
CA ASP A 205 -15.32 11.93 15.14
C ASP A 205 -15.23 13.43 15.37
N GLU A 206 -14.00 13.87 15.66
CA GLU A 206 -13.73 15.22 16.12
C GLU A 206 -13.99 16.06 14.89
N GLN A 207 -14.98 16.95 14.98
CA GLN A 207 -15.54 17.68 13.86
C GLN A 207 -14.42 18.51 13.22
N VAL A 208 -13.78 17.93 12.20
CA VAL A 208 -12.85 18.64 11.33
C VAL A 208 -13.69 19.62 10.54
N ASP A 209 -13.26 20.89 10.54
CA ASP A 209 -13.94 21.93 9.78
C ASP A 209 -13.96 21.54 8.29
N PRO A 210 -15.14 21.31 7.69
CA PRO A 210 -15.23 20.91 6.29
C PRO A 210 -14.66 21.97 5.33
N ALA A 211 -14.51 23.23 5.77
CA ALA A 211 -13.90 24.29 4.98
C ALA A 211 -12.39 24.09 4.74
N LEU A 212 -11.72 23.31 5.59
CA LEU A 212 -10.29 23.00 5.43
C LEU A 212 -10.03 21.74 4.60
N LEU A 213 -11.09 21.00 4.26
CA LEU A 213 -10.98 19.81 3.44
C LEU A 213 -11.02 20.16 1.95
N PRO A 214 -10.30 19.42 1.10
CA PRO A 214 -10.46 19.56 -0.33
C PRO A 214 -11.88 19.19 -0.76
N ALA A 215 -12.33 19.71 -1.90
CA ALA A 215 -13.62 19.35 -2.47
C ALA A 215 -13.75 17.82 -2.64
N ASP A 216 -14.77 17.24 -2.00
CA ASP A 216 -15.00 15.81 -2.00
C ASP A 216 -15.50 15.30 -3.37
N ALA A 217 -15.34 14.01 -3.61
CA ALA A 217 -15.89 13.38 -4.80
C ALA A 217 -17.43 13.32 -4.73
N PRO A 218 -18.14 13.52 -5.86
CA PRO A 218 -19.59 13.44 -5.89
C PRO A 218 -20.07 12.08 -5.36
N PRO A 219 -21.27 12.01 -4.75
CA PRO A 219 -21.73 10.83 -4.02
C PRO A 219 -21.80 9.56 -4.88
N ASP A 220 -22.04 9.69 -6.19
CA ASP A 220 -22.13 8.57 -7.13
C ASP A 220 -20.78 8.20 -7.77
N HIS A 221 -19.68 8.81 -7.33
CA HIS A 221 -18.37 8.57 -7.91
C HIS A 221 -17.78 7.21 -7.51
N THR A 222 -17.06 6.56 -8.43
CA THR A 222 -16.40 5.26 -8.21
C THR A 222 -15.41 5.28 -7.03
N ALA A 223 -14.88 6.46 -6.71
CA ALA A 223 -13.99 6.70 -5.58
C ALA A 223 -14.61 6.25 -4.24
N HIS A 224 -15.92 6.46 -4.01
CA HIS A 224 -16.59 6.01 -2.78
C HIS A 224 -16.60 4.48 -2.63
N ILE A 225 -16.61 3.76 -3.75
CA ILE A 225 -16.60 2.28 -3.78
C ILE A 225 -15.17 1.76 -3.66
N ARG A 226 -14.20 2.42 -4.29
CA ARG A 226 -12.81 1.95 -4.40
C ARG A 226 -11.97 2.28 -3.18
N VAL A 227 -12.25 3.40 -2.51
CA VAL A 227 -11.55 3.83 -1.29
C VAL A 227 -12.03 3.00 -0.10
N ARG A 228 -11.09 2.36 0.61
CA ARG A 228 -11.38 1.46 1.73
C ARG A 228 -10.61 1.85 2.98
N TYR A 229 -11.33 1.98 4.09
CA TYR A 229 -10.75 2.20 5.41
C TYR A 229 -10.29 0.88 6.05
N ASN A 230 -9.06 0.87 6.55
CA ASN A 230 -8.45 -0.24 7.27
C ASN A 230 -8.14 0.20 8.71
N GLY A 231 -9.07 -0.09 9.61
CA GLY A 231 -8.96 0.25 11.05
C GLY A 231 -8.26 -0.80 11.92
N THR A 232 -7.82 -1.92 11.35
CA THR A 232 -7.20 -3.02 12.10
C THR A 232 -5.73 -2.79 12.43
N HIS A 233 -5.07 -1.86 11.72
CA HIS A 233 -3.67 -1.51 11.98
C HIS A 233 -3.52 -0.56 13.16
N MET A 234 -2.36 -0.62 13.83
CA MET A 234 -1.95 0.33 14.87
C MET A 234 -2.09 1.80 14.42
N ASN A 235 -1.87 2.05 13.13
CA ASN A 235 -2.13 3.31 12.47
C ASN A 235 -3.25 3.12 11.43
N PRO A 236 -4.50 3.48 11.75
CA PRO A 236 -5.59 3.37 10.81
C PRO A 236 -5.30 4.15 9.53
N LEU A 237 -5.57 3.53 8.39
CA LEU A 237 -5.28 4.08 7.08
C LEU A 237 -6.43 3.85 6.12
N VAL A 238 -6.55 4.72 5.13
CA VAL A 238 -7.46 4.58 4.01
C VAL A 238 -6.61 4.29 2.78
N SER A 239 -6.90 3.20 2.07
CA SER A 239 -6.13 2.79 0.90
C SER A 239 -7.02 2.47 -0.29
N PHE A 240 -6.43 2.59 -1.48
CA PHE A 240 -7.03 2.21 -2.75
C PHE A 240 -5.95 1.84 -3.76
N ARG A 241 -6.36 1.27 -4.90
CA ARG A 241 -5.50 1.02 -6.05
C ARG A 241 -6.06 1.71 -7.28
N PHE A 242 -5.22 2.47 -7.97
CA PHE A 242 -5.54 3.16 -9.23
C PHE A 242 -4.57 2.65 -10.29
N ASP A 243 -5.07 2.03 -11.36
CA ASP A 243 -4.24 1.41 -12.43
C ASP A 243 -3.10 0.52 -11.91
N GLY A 244 -3.39 -0.29 -10.89
CA GLY A 244 -2.42 -1.18 -10.24
C GLY A 244 -1.47 -0.50 -9.25
N MET A 245 -1.42 0.83 -9.20
CA MET A 245 -0.63 1.59 -8.23
C MET A 245 -1.35 1.67 -6.88
N PRO A 246 -0.74 1.20 -5.77
CA PRO A 246 -1.30 1.38 -4.45
C PRO A 246 -1.11 2.82 -3.96
N PHE A 247 -2.16 3.40 -3.37
CA PHE A 247 -2.12 4.71 -2.73
C PHE A 247 -2.78 4.64 -1.35
N GLN A 248 -2.29 5.45 -0.41
CA GLN A 248 -2.77 5.47 0.97
C GLN A 248 -2.73 6.85 1.61
N THR A 249 -3.72 7.13 2.45
CA THR A 249 -3.79 8.25 3.39
C THR A 249 -3.91 7.71 4.82
N THR A 250 -3.39 8.42 5.81
CA THR A 250 -3.37 7.96 7.21
C THR A 250 -4.27 8.83 8.07
N VAL A 251 -5.04 8.21 8.97
CA VAL A 251 -5.94 8.94 9.87
C VAL A 251 -5.15 9.84 10.83
N ALA A 252 -3.96 9.40 11.23
CA ALA A 252 -3.09 10.18 12.12
C ALA A 252 -2.68 11.54 11.52
N ALA A 253 -2.41 11.59 10.21
CA ALA A 253 -2.03 12.83 9.52
C ALA A 253 -3.25 13.69 9.18
N ALA A 254 -4.37 13.07 8.80
CA ALA A 254 -5.60 13.78 8.47
C ALA A 254 -6.37 14.28 9.71
N GLY A 255 -6.03 13.81 10.91
CA GLY A 255 -6.70 14.17 12.16
C GLY A 255 -7.99 13.39 12.43
N SER A 256 -8.77 13.04 11.39
CA SER A 256 -9.99 12.23 11.51
C SER A 256 -10.11 11.18 10.40
N ARG A 257 -10.96 10.18 10.64
CA ARG A 257 -11.27 9.15 9.62
C ARG A 257 -11.94 9.78 8.41
N TYR A 258 -12.93 10.63 8.64
CA TYR A 258 -13.67 11.31 7.57
C TYR A 258 -12.73 12.13 6.68
N ALA A 259 -11.84 12.93 7.28
CA ALA A 259 -10.85 13.72 6.55
C ALA A 259 -9.92 12.83 5.70
N ALA A 260 -9.45 11.70 6.24
CA ALA A 260 -8.60 10.77 5.49
C ALA A 260 -9.32 10.16 4.28
N GLU A 261 -10.61 9.84 4.41
CA GLU A 261 -11.44 9.32 3.32
C GLU A 261 -11.70 10.39 2.24
N VAL A 262 -12.03 11.63 2.63
CA VAL A 262 -12.22 12.77 1.70
C VAL A 262 -10.92 13.05 0.92
N ILE A 263 -9.78 13.15 1.59
CA ILE A 263 -8.48 13.36 0.92
C ILE A 263 -8.19 12.21 -0.05
N ALA A 264 -8.43 10.96 0.35
CA ALA A 264 -8.21 9.81 -0.53
C ALA A 264 -9.10 9.87 -1.79
N ARG A 265 -10.37 10.26 -1.66
CA ARG A 265 -11.28 10.44 -2.80
C ARG A 265 -10.89 11.62 -3.69
N ALA A 266 -10.44 12.73 -3.12
CA ALA A 266 -9.91 13.86 -3.87
C ALA A 266 -8.65 13.46 -4.68
N CYS A 267 -7.74 12.68 -4.07
CA CYS A 267 -6.58 12.13 -4.78
C CYS A 267 -6.98 11.20 -5.93
N TRP A 268 -8.05 10.41 -5.77
CA TRP A 268 -8.60 9.59 -6.86
C TRP A 268 -9.02 10.44 -8.07
N LEU A 269 -9.77 11.53 -7.84
CA LEU A 269 -10.18 12.45 -8.91
C LEU A 269 -9.00 13.12 -9.62
N ARG A 270 -7.88 13.35 -8.92
CA ARG A 270 -6.66 13.88 -9.53
C ARG A 270 -5.98 12.85 -10.42
N PHE A 271 -5.95 11.58 -10.00
CA PHE A 271 -5.47 10.50 -10.86
C PHE A 271 -6.30 10.36 -12.14
N GLU A 272 -7.63 10.47 -12.07
CA GLU A 272 -8.49 10.46 -13.27
C GLU A 272 -8.25 11.65 -14.20
N LYS A 273 -7.78 12.78 -13.67
CA LYS A 273 -7.33 13.93 -14.46
C LYS A 273 -5.94 13.73 -15.08
N GLY A 274 -5.33 12.55 -14.95
CA GLY A 274 -4.01 12.23 -15.50
C GLY A 274 -2.83 12.80 -14.71
N TRP A 275 -3.02 13.17 -13.44
CA TRP A 275 -1.92 13.66 -12.61
C TRP A 275 -0.92 12.54 -12.31
N SER A 276 0.36 12.89 -12.27
CA SER A 276 1.40 11.93 -11.89
C SER A 276 1.27 11.55 -10.42
N LYS A 277 1.81 10.39 -10.05
CA LYS A 277 1.81 9.93 -8.65
C LYS A 277 2.48 10.93 -7.71
N ASP A 278 3.56 11.56 -8.15
CA ASP A 278 4.31 12.51 -7.34
C ASP A 278 3.51 13.81 -7.12
N ASP A 279 2.78 14.28 -8.13
CA ASP A 279 1.90 15.45 -7.99
C ASP A 279 0.73 15.18 -7.04
N VAL A 280 0.15 13.98 -7.10
CA VAL A 280 -0.91 13.58 -6.17
C VAL A 280 -0.38 13.41 -4.74
N LEU A 281 0.87 12.97 -4.57
CA LEU A 281 1.53 12.92 -3.26
C LEU A 281 1.78 14.31 -2.69
N ARG A 282 2.20 15.27 -3.52
CA ARG A 282 2.34 16.69 -3.12
C ARG A 282 0.99 17.25 -2.69
N PHE A 283 -0.04 17.12 -3.52
CA PHE A 283 -1.41 17.54 -3.21
C PHE A 283 -1.92 16.95 -1.88
N ARG A 284 -1.66 15.67 -1.62
CA ARG A 284 -2.02 15.03 -0.35
C ARG A 284 -1.31 15.67 0.84
N ASN A 285 -0.01 15.95 0.72
CA ASN A 285 0.76 16.57 1.80
C ASN A 285 0.27 18.01 2.05
N ASP A 286 -0.04 18.77 1.00
CA ASP A 286 -0.63 20.11 1.13
C ASP A 286 -1.96 20.08 1.90
N CYS A 287 -2.79 19.05 1.66
CA CYS A 287 -4.03 18.85 2.42
C CYS A 287 -3.76 18.57 3.91
N TYR A 288 -2.74 17.76 4.23
CA TYR A 288 -2.34 17.53 5.62
C TYR A 288 -1.84 18.80 6.29
N ASP A 289 -1.05 19.60 5.58
CA ASP A 289 -0.53 20.86 6.12
C ASP A 289 -1.67 21.85 6.40
N GLN A 290 -2.66 21.95 5.51
CA GLN A 290 -3.86 22.78 5.72
C GLN A 290 -4.64 22.36 6.97
N LEU A 291 -4.87 21.06 7.16
CA LEU A 291 -5.56 20.52 8.32
C LEU A 291 -4.76 20.70 9.63
N SER A 292 -3.43 20.60 9.55
CA SER A 292 -2.55 20.81 10.70
C SER A 292 -2.57 22.26 11.21
N ARG A 293 -2.74 23.23 10.31
CA ARG A 293 -2.78 24.67 10.62
C ARG A 293 -4.11 25.08 11.27
N GLY A 294 -5.22 24.50 10.83
CA GLY A 294 -6.54 24.82 11.37
C GLY A 294 -6.91 24.06 12.64
N SER A 295 -6.18 22.99 12.97
CA SER A 295 -6.36 22.29 14.24
C SER A 295 -5.78 23.13 15.38
N PRO A 296 -6.52 23.37 16.48
CA PRO A 296 -5.96 24.07 17.64
C PRO A 296 -4.73 23.30 18.09
N ALA A 297 -3.57 23.99 18.05
CA ALA A 297 -2.23 23.40 18.17
C ALA A 297 -2.22 22.16 19.08
N LYS A 298 -2.14 20.97 18.46
CA LYS A 298 -1.89 19.74 19.23
C LYS A 298 -0.62 20.01 20.02
N ARG A 299 -0.70 19.78 21.34
CA ARG A 299 0.40 19.99 22.29
C ARG A 299 1.70 19.58 21.63
N PRO A 300 2.73 20.44 21.63
CA PRO A 300 3.97 20.20 20.91
C PRO A 300 4.37 18.76 21.17
N ARG A 301 4.47 17.97 20.09
CA ARG A 301 4.93 16.59 20.16
C ARG A 301 6.24 16.69 20.90
N VAL A 302 6.26 16.25 22.17
CA VAL A 302 7.46 16.27 23.01
C VAL A 302 8.50 15.58 22.16
N GLU A 303 9.43 16.36 21.62
CA GLU A 303 10.51 15.84 20.82
C GLU A 303 11.15 14.82 21.73
N ARG A 304 11.01 13.54 21.34
CA ARG A 304 11.64 12.45 22.07
C ARG A 304 13.10 12.84 22.04
N PRO A 305 13.70 13.22 23.19
CA PRO A 305 15.03 13.81 23.21
C PRO A 305 15.91 12.86 22.41
N GLU A 306 16.50 13.38 21.34
CA GLU A 306 17.44 12.63 20.54
C GLU A 306 18.38 11.95 21.52
N ALA A 307 18.33 10.62 21.52
CA ALA A 307 19.14 9.83 22.41
C ALA A 307 20.57 10.32 22.17
N MET A 308 21.16 10.93 23.22
CA MET A 308 22.54 11.38 23.29
C MET A 308 23.38 10.56 22.33
N GLU A 309 23.93 11.23 21.32
CA GLU A 309 25.00 10.68 20.51
C GLU A 309 26.00 10.04 21.48
N VAL A 310 26.02 8.70 21.50
CA VAL A 310 27.05 7.96 22.18
C VAL A 310 28.31 8.22 21.37
N MET A 311 29.06 9.18 21.88
CA MET A 311 30.44 9.51 21.58
C MET A 311 31.16 8.24 21.15
N SER A 312 31.34 8.07 19.84
CA SER A 312 32.11 6.98 19.28
C SER A 312 33.57 7.20 19.69
N PRO A 313 34.20 6.27 20.42
CA PRO A 313 35.59 6.45 20.81
C PRO A 313 36.47 6.45 19.56
N ALA A 314 37.35 7.45 19.53
CA ALA A 314 38.31 7.71 18.48
C ALA A 314 39.06 6.45 18.06
N SER A 315 39.08 6.21 16.75
CA SER A 315 39.95 5.29 16.06
C SER A 315 41.41 5.64 16.38
N SER A 316 42.10 4.71 17.04
CA SER A 316 43.55 4.74 17.23
C SER A 316 44.28 4.64 15.88
N PRO A 317 45.37 5.40 15.67
CA PRO A 317 46.26 5.22 14.53
C PRO A 317 47.25 4.08 14.84
N GLU A 318 47.05 2.89 14.26
CA GLU A 318 48.07 1.83 14.30
C GLU A 318 49.06 2.00 13.14
N GLU A 319 50.16 2.65 13.52
CA GLU A 319 51.55 2.26 13.32
C GLU A 319 51.97 1.56 12.02
N SER A 320 52.87 2.27 11.34
CA SER A 320 53.82 1.82 10.34
C SER A 320 54.67 0.62 10.79
N GLY A 321 54.57 -0.50 10.08
CA GLY A 321 55.52 -1.59 10.16
C GLY A 321 56.31 -1.74 8.86
N ALA A 322 57.51 -1.17 8.82
CA ALA A 322 58.52 -1.43 7.81
C ALA A 322 59.22 -2.78 8.09
N GLY A 323 59.43 -3.57 7.04
CA GLY A 323 60.31 -4.75 7.04
C GLY A 323 60.30 -5.32 5.62
N ALA A 324 61.30 -5.02 4.79
CA ALA A 324 62.65 -5.61 4.70
C ALA A 324 62.71 -6.57 3.52
#